data_AF-A0A940NRT4-F1
#
_entry.id   AF-A0A940NRT4-F1
#
_cell.length_a   1.000
_cell.length_b   1.000
_cell.length_c   1.000
_cell.angle_alpha   90.00
_cell.angle_beta   90.00
_cell.angle_gamma   90.00
#
_symmetry.space_group_name_H-M   'P 1'
#
loop_
_entity.id
_entity.type
_entity.pdbx_description
1 polymer ?
#
loop_
_entity_poly.entity_id
_entity_poly.type
_entity_poly.pdbx_seq_one_letter_code
_entity_poly.pdbx_strand_id
1 'polypeptide(L)' 'MPNWFQAQIQKAFLEKNRHQIKILNQCWFYYQKFRL' A
#
# COMPACT_ATOMS: atom_id res chain seq x y z
N MET A 1 4.00 7.21 2.90
CA MET A 1 2.58 6.88 2.68
C MET A 1 1.73 7.78 3.55
N PRO A 2 0.64 8.36 3.05
CA PRO A 2 -0.38 8.98 3.89
C PRO A 2 -0.94 7.99 4.92
N ASN A 3 -1.43 8.51 6.05
CA ASN A 3 -1.99 7.70 7.15
C ASN A 3 -3.12 6.77 6.67
N TRP A 4 -3.97 7.23 5.75
CA TRP A 4 -5.04 6.42 5.17
C TRP A 4 -4.51 5.20 4.40
N PHE A 5 -3.37 5.35 3.72
CA PHE A 5 -2.75 4.27 2.94
C PHE A 5 -2.10 3.24 3.86
N GLN A 6 -1.48 3.70 4.96
CA GLN A 6 -0.93 2.82 5.99
C GLN A 6 -2.02 1.97 6.65
N ALA A 7 -3.19 2.55 6.94
CA ALA A 7 -4.34 1.81 7.48
C ALA A 7 -4.81 0.69 6.53
N GLN A 8 -4.80 0.93 5.21
CA GLN A 8 -5.15 -0.11 4.23
C GLN A 8 -4.13 -1.27 4.21
N ILE A 9 -2.84 -0.98 4.33
CA ILE A 9 -1.80 -2.03 4.42
C ILE A 9 -1.90 -2.79 5.73
N GLN A 10 -2.13 -2.12 6.85
CA GLN A 10 -2.33 -2.77 8.15
C GLN A 10 -3.53 -3.74 8.11
N LYS A 11 -4.65 -3.32 7.52
CA LYS A 11 -5.82 -4.19 7.35
C LYS A 11 -5.48 -5.42 6.48
N ALA A 12 -4.86 -5.21 5.32
CA ALA A 12 -4.46 -6.31 4.45
C ALA A 12 -3.45 -7.26 5.12
N PHE A 13 -2.59 -6.74 6.00
CA PHE A 13 -1.68 -7.55 6.83
C PHE A 13 -2.41 -8.41 7.86
N LEU A 14 -3.37 -7.83 8.59
CA LEU A 14 -4.19 -8.55 9.56
C LEU A 14 -5.02 -9.66 8.90
N GLU A 15 -5.53 -9.40 7.69
CA GLU A 15 -6.26 -10.37 6.87
C GLU A 15 -5.34 -11.39 6.18
N LYS A 16 -4.01 -11.29 6.36
CA LYS A 16 -2.98 -12.09 5.68
C LYS A 16 -3.11 -12.06 4.15
N ASN A 17 -3.68 -11.00 3.59
CA ASN A 17 -3.89 -10.81 2.16
C ASN A 17 -2.61 -10.27 1.48
N ARG A 18 -1.66 -11.19 1.24
CA ARG A 18 -0.36 -10.86 0.63
C ARG A 18 -0.49 -10.22 -0.75
N HIS A 19 -1.51 -10.59 -1.51
CA HIS A 19 -1.77 -10.05 -2.84
C HIS A 19 -2.13 -8.55 -2.76
N GLN A 20 -3.03 -8.19 -1.86
CA GLN A 20 -3.41 -6.80 -1.64
C GLN A 20 -2.24 -5.95 -1.13
N ILE A 21 -1.41 -6.48 -0.23
CA ILE A 21 -0.19 -5.78 0.24
C ILE A 21 0.76 -5.51 -0.93
N LYS A 22 0.97 -6.48 -1.82
CA LYS A 22 1.83 -6.33 -3.00
C LYS A 22 1.32 -5.22 -3.93
N ILE A 23 0.03 -5.21 -4.23
CA ILE A 23 -0.59 -4.19 -5.08
C ILE A 23 -0.49 -2.82 -4.43
N LEU A 24 -0.87 -2.69 -3.15
CA LEU A 24 -0.79 -1.42 -2.42
C LEU A 24 0.63 -0.86 -2.42
N ASN A 25 1.63 -1.71 -2.17
CA ASN A 25 3.04 -1.29 -2.26
C ASN A 25 3.41 -0.84 -3.68
N GLN A 26 3.04 -1.59 -4.72
CA GLN A 26 3.30 -1.21 -6.12
C GLN A 26 2.63 0.13 -6.48
N CYS A 27 1.37 0.34 -6.10
CA CYS A 27 0.66 1.61 -6.30
C CYS A 27 1.39 2.77 -5.61
N TRP A 28 1.87 2.56 -4.38
CA TRP A 28 2.62 3.59 -3.66
C TRP A 28 3.94 3.93 -4.33
N PHE A 29 4.71 2.92 -4.76
CA PHE A 29 5.95 3.15 -5.49
C PHE A 29 5.71 3.90 -6.81
N TYR A 30 4.65 3.54 -7.55
CA TYR A 30 4.23 4.28 -8.74
C TYR A 30 3.89 5.73 -8.40
N TYR A 31 3.03 5.97 -7.41
CA TYR A 31 2.65 7.31 -6.98
C TYR A 31 3.86 8.17 -6.54
N GLN A 32 4.83 7.58 -5.86
CA GLN A 32 6.08 8.26 -5.49
C GLN A 32 6.92 8.64 -6.71
N LYS A 33 6.97 7.78 -7.74
CA LYS A 33 7.73 8.04 -8.97
C LYS A 33 7.19 9.23 -9.76
N PHE A 34 5.88 9.46 -9.73
CA PHE A 34 5.22 10.60 -10.40
C PHE A 34 5.20 11.89 -9.57
N ARG A 35 5.77 11.87 -8.36
CA ARG A 35 5.88 13.04 -7.49
C ARG A 35 7.26 13.73 -7.57
N LEU A 36 8.13 13.24 -8.46
CA LEU A 36 9.33 13.93 -8.96
C LEU A 36 8.92 14.82 -10.14
#